data_AF-A0A2T5HF81-F1
#
_entry.id   AF-A0A2T5HF81-F1
#
_cell.length_a   1.000
_cell.length_b   1.000
_cell.length_c   1.000
_cell.angle_alpha   90.00
_cell.angle_beta   90.00
_cell.angle_gamma   90.00
#
_symmetry.space_group_name_H-M   'P 1'
#
loop_
_entity.id
_entity.type
_entity.pdbx_description
1 polymer ?
#
loop_
_entity_poly.entity_id
_entity_poly.type
_entity_poly.pdbx_seq_one_letter_code
_entity_poly.pdbx_strand_id
1 'polypeptide(L)'
;MEHMILLLEWWFWGLVAIALMALEIIAAGFMFLGFGIGAAVVALLLFLGWIGANVSLLTLVFAVCSMIAWLGMRQVFGRRKGQVKVWDKDINDDV
;
A
#
# COMPACT_ATOMS: atom_id res chain seq x y z
N MET A 1 12.81 -21.95 -16.48
CA MET A 1 11.72 -22.30 -15.55
C MET A 1 12.09 -22.08 -14.08
N GLU A 2 13.35 -21.83 -13.73
CA GLU A 2 13.76 -21.56 -12.32
C GLU A 2 13.16 -20.28 -11.72
N HIS A 3 12.99 -19.21 -12.51
CA HIS A 3 12.46 -17.94 -11.98
C HIS A 3 11.00 -18.01 -11.51
N MET A 4 10.20 -18.93 -12.03
CA MET A 4 8.79 -19.07 -11.63
C MET A 4 8.64 -19.67 -10.23
N ILE A 5 9.66 -20.41 -9.77
CA ILE A 5 9.66 -21.06 -8.46
C ILE A 5 9.77 -20.00 -7.36
N LEU A 6 10.61 -18.97 -7.54
CA LEU A 6 10.79 -17.90 -6.57
C LEU A 6 9.51 -17.11 -6.27
N LEU A 7 8.64 -16.92 -7.26
CA LEU A 7 7.36 -16.22 -7.07
C LEU A 7 6.35 -17.01 -6.24
N LEU A 8 6.53 -18.32 -6.12
CA LEU A 8 5.69 -19.20 -5.31
C LEU A 8 6.23 -19.36 -3.89
N GLU A 9 7.43 -18.85 -3.62
CA GLU A 9 8.05 -18.88 -2.30
C GLU A 9 7.55 -17.72 -1.42
N TRP A 10 7.03 -18.06 -0.25
CA TRP A 10 6.52 -17.06 0.70
C TRP A 10 7.61 -16.10 1.19
N TRP A 11 8.85 -16.58 1.35
CA TRP A 11 9.97 -15.80 1.87
C TRP A 11 10.40 -14.72 0.88
N PHE A 12 10.29 -14.98 -0.43
CA PHE A 12 10.60 -14.00 -1.46
C PHE A 12 9.67 -12.80 -1.36
N TRP A 13 8.36 -13.05 -1.25
CA TRP A 13 7.36 -12.01 -1.04
C TRP A 13 7.53 -11.28 0.30
N GLY A 14 7.93 -11.99 1.36
CA GLY A 14 8.26 -11.39 2.64
C GLY A 14 9.42 -10.39 2.56
N LEU A 15 10.50 -10.75 1.86
CA LEU A 15 11.64 -9.84 1.63
C LEU A 15 11.24 -8.63 0.78
N VAL A 16 10.46 -8.85 -0.28
CA VAL A 16 9.93 -7.76 -1.11
C VAL A 16 9.06 -6.81 -0.28
N ALA A 17 8.20 -7.32 0.60
CA ALA A 17 7.37 -6.50 1.48
C ALA A 17 8.23 -5.61 2.39
N ILE A 18 9.25 -6.19 3.03
CA ILE A 18 10.17 -5.45 3.92
C ILE A 18 10.93 -4.37 3.13
N ALA A 19 11.46 -4.73 1.95
CA ALA A 19 12.19 -3.78 1.10
C ALA A 19 11.31 -2.61 0.66
N LEU A 20 10.06 -2.88 0.25
CA LEU A 20 9.10 -1.84 -0.14
C LEU A 20 8.74 -0.93 1.04
N MET A 21 8.51 -1.49 2.23
CA MET A 21 8.25 -0.69 3.44
C MET A 21 9.46 0.15 3.84
N ALA A 22 10.68 -0.35 3.66
CA ALA A 22 11.90 0.42 3.91
C ALA A 22 12.08 1.55 2.89
N LEU A 23 11.80 1.30 1.61
CA LEU A 23 11.85 2.32 0.53
C LEU A 23 10.87 3.47 0.78
N GLU A 24 9.72 3.18 1.38
CA GLU A 24 8.73 4.20 1.73
C GLU A 24 9.31 5.28 2.66
N ILE A 25 10.24 4.94 3.55
CA ILE A 25 10.86 5.89 4.48
C ILE A 25 11.59 7.01 3.73
N ILE A 26 12.10 6.71 2.52
CA ILE A 26 12.80 7.68 1.67
C ILE A 26 11.82 8.47 0.79
N ALA A 27 10.81 7.81 0.22
CA ALA A 27 9.91 8.40 -0.76
C ALA A 27 8.72 9.17 -0.15
N ALA A 28 8.27 8.81 1.06
CA ALA A 28 7.15 9.42 1.81
C ALA A 28 5.88 9.68 0.95
N GLY A 29 5.55 8.76 0.04
CA GLY A 29 4.48 8.91 -0.95
C GLY A 29 3.25 8.02 -0.71
N PHE A 30 3.27 7.17 0.32
CA PHE A 30 2.29 6.12 0.63
C PHE A 30 2.10 5.05 -0.46
N MET A 31 2.85 5.12 -1.55
CA MET A 31 2.73 4.21 -2.69
C MET A 31 3.41 2.89 -2.40
N PHE A 32 4.64 2.91 -1.86
CA PHE A 32 5.39 1.71 -1.54
C PHE A 32 4.81 0.98 -0.33
N LEU A 33 4.21 1.72 0.61
CA LEU A 33 3.48 1.15 1.73
C LEU A 33 2.30 0.27 1.25
N GLY A 34 1.55 0.72 0.23
CA GLY A 34 0.44 -0.02 -0.35
C GLY A 34 0.89 -1.33 -1.00
N PHE A 35 1.97 -1.27 -1.78
CA PHE A 35 2.58 -2.46 -2.37
C PHE A 35 3.21 -3.38 -1.33
N GLY A 36 3.82 -2.83 -0.27
CA GLY A 36 4.39 -3.60 0.83
C GLY A 36 3.32 -4.40 1.58
N ILE A 37 2.16 -3.80 1.84
CA ILE A 37 1.01 -4.50 2.43
C ILE A 37 0.52 -5.61 1.51
N GLY A 38 0.36 -5.34 0.20
CA GLY A 38 -0.04 -6.36 -0.77
C GLY A 38 0.94 -7.54 -0.82
N ALA A 39 2.24 -7.28 -0.81
CA ALA A 39 3.28 -8.30 -0.78
C ALA A 39 3.25 -9.11 0.53
N ALA A 40 3.01 -8.46 1.67
CA ALA A 40 2.87 -9.13 2.96
C ALA A 40 1.66 -10.07 3.01
N VAL A 41 0.53 -9.67 2.42
CA VAL A 41 -0.67 -10.53 2.31
C VAL A 41 -0.37 -11.76 1.46
N VAL A 42 0.29 -11.59 0.32
CA VAL A 42 0.68 -12.71 -0.56
C VAL A 42 1.64 -13.66 0.17
N ALA A 43 2.64 -13.13 0.87
CA ALA A 43 3.56 -13.92 1.68
C ALA A 43 2.81 -14.75 2.73
N LEU A 44 1.84 -14.15 3.41
CA LEU A 44 1.02 -14.83 4.42
C LEU A 44 0.15 -15.94 3.82
N LEU A 45 -0.48 -15.68 2.67
CA LEU A 45 -1.33 -16.66 1.99
C LEU A 45 -0.54 -17.86 1.48
N LEU A 46 0.68 -17.63 0.96
CA LEU A 46 1.61 -18.70 0.59
C LEU A 46 2.11 -19.46 1.82
N PHE A 47 2.45 -18.77 2.91
CA PHE A 47 2.90 -19.39 4.15
C PHE A 47 1.84 -20.31 4.76
N LEU A 48 0.56 -19.93 4.68
CA LEU A 48 -0.57 -20.74 5.13
C LEU A 48 -0.96 -21.85 4.14
N GLY A 49 -0.39 -21.87 2.94
CA GLY A 49 -0.71 -22.85 1.89
C GLY A 49 -2.13 -22.68 1.31
N TRP A 50 -2.75 -21.50 1.45
CA TRP A 50 -4.13 -21.26 1.01
C TRP A 50 -4.23 -20.95 -0.49
N ILE A 51 -3.13 -20.49 -1.09
CA ILE A 51 -3.02 -20.27 -2.54
C ILE A 51 -2.12 -21.37 -3.11
N GLY A 52 -2.66 -22.13 -4.06
CA GLY A 52 -1.89 -23.13 -4.82
C GLY A 52 -0.86 -22.50 -5.75
N ALA A 53 -0.13 -23.32 -6.50
CA ALA A 53 0.94 -22.92 -7.42
C ALA A 53 0.45 -22.22 -8.70
N ASN A 54 -0.43 -21.21 -8.57
CA ASN A 54 -0.98 -20.43 -9.67
C ASN A 54 -0.49 -18.98 -9.59
N VAL A 55 0.50 -18.67 -10.42
CA VAL A 55 1.12 -17.34 -10.49
C VAL A 55 0.11 -16.25 -10.89
N SER A 56 -0.89 -16.57 -11.74
CA SER A 56 -1.91 -15.61 -12.17
C SER A 56 -2.87 -15.21 -11.05
N LEU A 57 -3.28 -16.18 -10.21
CA LEU A 57 -4.10 -15.89 -9.03
C LEU A 57 -3.31 -15.03 -8.04
N LEU A 58 -2.02 -15.36 -7.87
CA LEU A 58 -1.13 -14.69 -6.93
C LEU A 58 -0.90 -13.22 -7.31
N THR A 59 -0.63 -12.93 -8.58
CA THR A 59 -0.49 -11.56 -9.07
C THR A 59 -1.80 -10.77 -9.02
N LEU A 60 -2.95 -11.42 -9.24
CA LEU A 60 -4.26 -10.81 -9.07
C LEU A 60 -4.49 -10.37 -7.61
N VAL A 61 -4.26 -11.27 -6.65
CA VAL A 61 -4.40 -10.98 -5.21
C VAL A 61 -3.46 -9.85 -4.81
N PHE A 62 -2.19 -9.91 -5.24
CA PHE A 62 -1.24 -8.83 -5.01
C PHE A 62 -1.76 -7.47 -5.51
N ALA A 63 -2.23 -7.42 -6.76
CA ALA A 63 -2.70 -6.18 -7.38
C ALA A 63 -3.93 -5.60 -6.67
N VAL A 64 -4.91 -6.45 -6.35
CA VAL A 64 -6.14 -6.04 -5.66
C VAL A 64 -5.84 -5.59 -4.23
N CYS A 65 -5.09 -6.36 -3.46
CA CYS A 65 -4.73 -6.00 -2.09
C CYS A 65 -3.91 -4.71 -2.04
N SER A 66 -2.95 -4.54 -2.96
CA SER A 66 -2.15 -3.31 -3.05
C SER A 66 -3.00 -2.10 -3.41
N MET A 67 -3.92 -2.23 -4.36
CA MET A 67 -4.79 -1.14 -4.77
C MET A 67 -5.74 -0.72 -3.64
N ILE A 68 -6.32 -1.69 -2.91
CA ILE A 68 -7.17 -1.42 -1.75
C ILE A 68 -6.38 -0.74 -0.63
N ALA A 69 -5.19 -1.27 -0.30
CA ALA A 69 -4.34 -0.69 0.75
C ALA A 69 -3.94 0.76 0.42
N TRP A 70 -3.53 1.02 -0.83
CA TRP A 70 -3.19 2.36 -1.29
C TRP A 70 -4.38 3.33 -1.23
N LEU A 71 -5.55 2.93 -1.72
CA LEU A 71 -6.77 3.73 -1.66
C LEU A 71 -7.18 4.02 -0.21
N GLY A 72 -7.12 3.02 0.67
CA GLY A 72 -7.43 3.17 2.10
C GLY A 72 -6.53 4.20 2.78
N MET A 73 -5.22 4.12 2.56
CA MET A 73 -4.29 5.12 3.10
C MET A 73 -4.55 6.52 2.53
N ARG A 74 -4.80 6.63 1.22
CA ARG A 74 -5.11 7.92 0.58
C ARG A 74 -6.40 8.55 1.13
N GLN A 75 -7.39 7.74 1.48
CA GLN A 75 -8.64 8.22 2.07
C GLN A 75 -8.47 8.68 3.51
N VAL A 76 -7.71 7.94 4.33
CA VAL A 76 -7.50 8.24 5.76
C VAL A 76 -6.55 9.42 5.95
N PHE A 77 -5.41 9.43 5.26
CA PHE A 77 -4.36 10.45 5.46
C PHE A 77 -4.48 11.65 4.51
N GLY A 78 -5.14 11.51 3.35
CA GLY A 78 -5.23 12.55 2.33
C GLY A 78 -6.28 13.64 2.59
N ARG A 79 -7.17 13.47 3.59
CA ARG A 79 -8.22 14.44 3.90
C ARG A 79 -7.83 15.37 5.04
N ARG A 80 -6.90 16.30 4.79
CA ARG A 80 -6.78 17.53 5.62
C ARG A 80 -7.92 18.49 5.24
N LYS A 81 -9.16 18.15 5.60
CA LYS A 81 -10.29 19.10 5.58
C LYS A 81 -10.12 20.04 6.78
N GLY A 82 -9.64 21.27 6.56
CA GLY A 82 -9.53 22.24 7.66
C GLY A 82 -8.65 23.47 7.44
N GLN A 83 -8.10 23.69 6.24
CA GLN A 83 -7.20 24.82 5.96
C GLN A 83 -7.88 25.95 5.17
N VAL A 84 -9.19 26.14 5.35
CA VAL A 84 -9.79 27.44 5.06
C VAL A 84 -10.30 27.96 6.39
N LYS A 85 -9.46 28.75 7.06
CA LYS A 85 -9.92 29.59 8.17
C LYS A 85 -10.80 30.66 7.52
N VAL A 86 -12.11 30.43 7.49
CA VAL A 86 -13.08 31.44 7.09
C VAL A 86 -13.03 32.51 8.19
N TRP A 87 -12.34 33.61 7.89
CA TRP A 87 -12.39 34.81 8.72
C TRP A 87 -13.68 35.53 8.38
N ASP A 88 -14.67 35.46 9.26
CA ASP A 88 -15.89 36.29 9.17
C ASP A 88 -15.67 37.73 9.68
N LYS A 89 -14.45 38.07 10.10
CA LYS A 89 -14.12 39.43 10.52
C LYS A 89 -13.61 40.21 9.31
N ASP A 90 -14.50 41.02 8.74
CA ASP A 90 -14.15 41.98 7.70
C ASP A 90 -13.24 43.07 8.31
N ILE A 91 -12.20 43.42 7.57
CA ILE A 91 -11.18 44.41 7.94
C ILE A 91 -11.72 45.84 7.76
N ASN A 92 -12.92 45.96 7.19
CA ASN A 92 -13.52 47.22 6.76
C ASN A 92 -14.75 47.66 7.59
N ASP A 93 -15.15 46.92 8.63
CA ASP A 93 -16.31 47.27 9.47
C ASP A 93 -16.03 48.37 10.52
N ASP A 94 -14.86 49.03 10.44
CA ASP A 94 -14.39 50.07 11.38
C ASP A 94 -14.37 51.50 10.77
N VAL A 95 -15.29 51.82 9.83
CA VAL A 95 -15.48 53.20 9.28
C VAL A 95 -16.81 53.84 9.64
#